data_AF-A0A536SAZ4-F1
#
_entry.id   AF-A0A536SAZ4-F1
#
_cell.length_a   1.000
_cell.length_b   1.000
_cell.length_c   1.000
_cell.angle_alpha   90.00
_cell.angle_beta   90.00
_cell.angle_gamma   90.00
#
_symmetry.space_group_name_H-M   'P 1'
#
loop_
_entity.id
_entity.type
_entity.pdbx_description
1 polymer ?
#
loop_
_entity_poly.entity_id
_entity_poly.type
_entity_poly.pdbx_seq_one_letter_code
_entity_poly.pdbx_strand_id
1 'polypeptide(L)'
;RAGKATEVKAKTVVLAAGGFQANTEWRARYLGPGWELAKVRGTRFNTGDAIRMALDIGAQPVGNWSGCHAVAWERNAPEFGDLAVGDQFQKHSYPWGIYLNAEGKRFVDEGADFRNYTYAKYGRVILNQPGQFAWQIFDAKVKNQLRDEYRIKQVTKVTANTLEEL
;
A
#
# COMPACT_ATOMS: atom_id res chain seq x y z
N ARG A 1 17.49 -5.62 29.50
CA ARG A 1 16.80 -6.41 30.54
C ARG A 1 15.81 -7.33 29.82
N ALA A 2 15.96 -8.66 29.93
CA ALA A 2 14.96 -9.59 29.38
C ALA A 2 13.76 -9.64 30.33
N GLY A 3 12.55 -9.44 29.79
CA GLY A 3 11.32 -9.63 30.56
C GLY A 3 11.08 -11.10 30.87
N LYS A 4 10.32 -11.39 31.93
CA LYS A 4 9.88 -12.75 32.29
C LYS A 4 8.38 -12.88 32.02
N ALA A 5 7.97 -13.97 31.36
CA ALA A 5 6.56 -14.30 31.20
C ALA A 5 5.91 -14.48 32.59
N THR A 6 4.78 -13.82 32.80
CA THR A 6 4.04 -13.85 34.06
C THR A 6 2.56 -13.98 33.76
N GLU A 7 1.86 -14.79 34.56
CA GLU A 7 0.41 -14.92 34.48
C GLU A 7 -0.25 -13.74 35.23
N VAL A 8 -1.18 -13.06 34.56
CA VAL A 8 -1.97 -11.98 35.16
C VAL A 8 -3.44 -12.42 35.19
N LYS A 9 -3.99 -12.58 36.39
CA LYS A 9 -5.40 -12.93 36.57
C LYS A 9 -6.26 -11.68 36.45
N ALA A 10 -7.28 -11.73 35.59
CA ALA A 10 -8.24 -10.66 35.39
C ALA A 10 -9.65 -11.23 35.19
N LYS A 11 -10.68 -10.47 35.59
CA LYS A 11 -12.08 -10.83 35.32
C LYS A 11 -12.48 -10.62 33.86
N THR A 12 -11.76 -9.75 33.16
CA THR A 12 -12.08 -9.34 31.79
C THR A 12 -10.79 -8.95 31.07
N VAL A 13 -10.69 -9.29 29.79
CA VAL A 13 -9.57 -8.95 28.91
C VAL A 13 -10.14 -8.26 27.67
N VAL A 14 -9.60 -7.09 27.32
CA VAL A 14 -9.96 -6.35 26.10
C VAL A 14 -8.80 -6.43 25.13
N LEU A 15 -9.05 -6.99 23.93
CA LEU A 15 -8.07 -7.08 22.86
C LEU A 15 -8.17 -5.84 21.96
N ALA A 16 -7.16 -4.98 21.95
CA ALA A 16 -7.10 -3.74 21.18
C ALA A 16 -5.79 -3.60 20.39
N ALA A 17 -5.32 -4.69 19.78
CA ALA A 17 -3.97 -4.79 19.20
C ALA A 17 -3.90 -4.62 17.66
N GLY A 18 -4.94 -4.04 17.05
CA GLY A 18 -4.94 -3.77 15.60
C GLY A 18 -5.12 -5.02 14.73
N GLY A 19 -4.62 -4.95 13.48
CA GLY A 19 -4.84 -5.94 12.43
C GLY A 19 -3.61 -6.81 12.13
N PHE A 20 -3.63 -7.43 10.94
CA PHE A 20 -2.57 -8.32 10.45
C PHE A 20 -1.82 -7.79 9.22
N GLN A 21 -1.95 -6.51 8.89
CA GLN A 21 -1.44 -5.96 7.61
C GLN A 21 0.08 -6.13 7.43
N ALA A 22 0.85 -6.23 8.52
CA ALA A 22 2.30 -6.46 8.47
C ALA A 22 2.68 -7.95 8.40
N ASN A 23 1.72 -8.88 8.54
CA ASN A 23 1.95 -10.31 8.45
C ASN A 23 1.91 -10.78 6.98
N THR A 24 3.09 -11.03 6.40
CA THR A 24 3.24 -11.48 5.00
C THR A 24 2.50 -12.78 4.73
N GLU A 25 2.54 -13.73 5.66
CA GLU A 25 1.88 -15.04 5.54
C GLU A 25 0.36 -14.89 5.51
N TRP A 26 -0.22 -14.10 6.42
CA TRP A 26 -1.67 -13.87 6.46
C TRP A 26 -2.14 -13.04 5.27
N ARG A 27 -1.33 -12.09 4.77
CA ARG A 27 -1.64 -11.37 3.53
C ARG A 27 -1.72 -12.32 2.35
N ALA A 28 -0.73 -13.19 2.15
CA ALA A 28 -0.76 -14.18 1.08
C ALA A 28 -1.96 -15.13 1.23
N ARG A 29 -2.19 -15.64 2.46
CA ARG A 29 -3.27 -16.57 2.77
C ARG A 29 -4.65 -15.99 2.50
N TYR A 30 -4.93 -14.78 2.98
CA TYR A 30 -6.28 -14.23 2.95
C TYR A 30 -6.53 -13.29 1.77
N LEU A 31 -5.56 -12.46 1.38
CA LEU A 31 -5.73 -11.49 0.30
C LEU A 31 -5.36 -12.06 -1.08
N GLY A 32 -4.62 -13.17 -1.10
CA GLY A 32 -4.19 -13.92 -2.28
C GLY A 32 -2.72 -13.75 -2.66
N PRO A 33 -2.25 -14.47 -3.69
CA PRO A 33 -0.86 -14.42 -4.16
C PRO A 33 -0.40 -13.01 -4.57
N GLY A 34 0.86 -12.68 -4.30
CA GLY A 34 1.51 -11.42 -4.68
C GLY A 34 1.36 -10.32 -3.63
N TRP A 35 0.49 -10.48 -2.62
CA TRP A 35 0.32 -9.51 -1.55
C TRP A 35 1.42 -9.50 -0.51
N GLU A 36 2.16 -10.59 -0.37
CA GLU A 36 3.37 -10.67 0.44
C GLU A 36 4.43 -9.66 0.01
N LEU A 37 4.40 -9.23 -1.26
CA LEU A 37 5.32 -8.28 -1.87
C LEU A 37 4.85 -6.82 -1.79
N ALA A 38 3.60 -6.58 -1.39
CA ALA A 38 3.08 -5.22 -1.25
C ALA A 38 3.72 -4.51 -0.06
N LYS A 39 4.01 -3.22 -0.19
CA LYS A 39 4.51 -2.41 0.93
C LYS A 39 3.38 -2.02 1.88
N VAL A 40 3.69 -1.96 3.16
CA VAL A 40 2.71 -1.66 4.21
C VAL A 40 2.88 -0.21 4.65
N ARG A 41 1.93 0.66 4.30
CA ARG A 41 1.93 2.07 4.74
C ARG A 41 1.95 2.22 6.27
N GLY A 42 1.43 1.23 7.00
CA GLY A 42 1.30 1.25 8.45
C GLY A 42 2.55 0.77 9.20
N THR A 43 2.34 0.48 10.48
CA THR A 43 3.35 -0.06 11.38
C THR A 43 3.75 -1.49 11.05
N ARG A 44 5.02 -1.83 11.29
CA ARG A 44 5.54 -3.20 11.19
C ARG A 44 5.01 -4.17 12.25
N PHE A 45 4.31 -3.66 13.27
CA PHE A 45 3.89 -4.43 14.44
C PHE A 45 2.46 -4.99 14.34
N ASN A 46 1.69 -4.65 13.32
CA ASN A 46 0.34 -5.18 13.12
C ASN A 46 0.40 -6.56 12.46
N THR A 47 0.82 -7.56 13.24
CA THR A 47 1.06 -8.94 12.79
C THR A 47 -0.11 -9.89 13.06
N GLY A 48 -1.20 -9.40 13.66
CA GLY A 48 -2.41 -10.18 13.94
C GLY A 48 -2.36 -11.03 15.21
N ASP A 49 -1.42 -10.76 16.13
CA ASP A 49 -1.22 -11.62 17.30
C ASP A 49 -2.46 -11.76 18.19
N ALA A 50 -3.15 -10.65 18.49
CA ALA A 50 -4.40 -10.72 19.27
C ALA A 50 -5.54 -11.38 18.51
N ILE A 51 -5.57 -11.23 17.18
CA ILE A 51 -6.55 -11.92 16.34
C ILE A 51 -6.32 -13.43 16.44
N ARG A 52 -5.08 -13.89 16.30
CA ARG A 52 -4.70 -15.30 16.47
C ARG A 52 -5.07 -15.82 17.86
N MET A 53 -4.69 -15.11 18.92
CA MET A 53 -5.05 -15.49 20.29
C MET A 53 -6.56 -15.68 20.47
N ALA A 54 -7.39 -14.80 19.88
CA ALA A 54 -8.83 -14.91 19.95
C ALA A 54 -9.36 -16.13 19.16
N LEU A 55 -8.84 -16.35 17.94
CA LEU A 55 -9.23 -17.49 17.10
C LEU A 55 -8.85 -18.83 17.77
N ASP A 56 -7.68 -18.91 18.39
CA ASP A 56 -7.18 -20.13 19.04
C ASP A 56 -8.06 -20.57 20.21
N ILE A 57 -8.80 -19.64 20.85
CA ILE A 57 -9.77 -19.94 21.91
C ILE A 57 -11.22 -20.05 21.41
N GLY A 58 -11.42 -20.11 20.08
CA GLY A 58 -12.73 -20.34 19.46
C GLY A 58 -13.56 -19.08 19.20
N ALA A 59 -12.97 -17.88 19.22
CA ALA A 59 -13.70 -16.69 18.80
C ALA A 59 -14.07 -16.79 17.31
N GLN A 60 -15.31 -16.40 16.97
CA GLN A 60 -15.76 -16.39 15.59
C GLN A 60 -15.18 -15.17 14.84
N PRO A 61 -14.46 -15.35 13.72
CA PRO A 61 -14.07 -14.23 12.87
C PRO A 61 -15.28 -13.62 12.18
N VAL A 62 -15.26 -12.30 12.01
CA VAL A 62 -16.29 -11.55 11.29
C VAL A 62 -15.66 -10.61 10.25
N GLY A 63 -16.46 -10.15 9.28
CA GLY A 63 -16.05 -9.19 8.26
C GLY A 63 -15.35 -9.82 7.05
N ASN A 64 -14.76 -8.96 6.21
CA ASN A 64 -14.06 -9.37 4.99
C ASN A 64 -12.55 -9.51 5.25
N TRP A 65 -12.02 -10.72 5.06
CA TRP A 65 -10.61 -11.04 5.25
C TRP A 65 -9.79 -11.01 3.95
N SER A 66 -10.45 -11.06 2.79
CA SER A 66 -9.83 -11.08 1.47
C SER A 66 -9.83 -9.73 0.74
N GLY A 67 -10.44 -8.72 1.36
CA GLY A 67 -10.44 -7.33 0.90
C GLY A 67 -9.47 -6.46 1.68
N CYS A 68 -8.86 -5.50 1.00
CA CYS A 68 -8.05 -4.46 1.64
C CYS A 68 -8.08 -3.15 0.85
N HIS A 69 -7.69 -2.07 1.50
CA HIS A 69 -7.41 -0.78 0.87
C HIS A 69 -5.98 -0.78 0.34
N ALA A 70 -5.81 -0.54 -0.97
CA ALA A 70 -4.49 -0.46 -1.59
C ALA A 70 -4.40 0.68 -2.58
N VAL A 71 -3.29 1.40 -2.51
CA VAL A 71 -3.08 2.64 -3.25
C VAL A 71 -1.78 2.55 -4.05
N ALA A 72 -1.65 3.37 -5.09
CA ALA A 72 -0.37 3.58 -5.72
C ALA A 72 0.60 4.24 -4.72
N TRP A 73 1.79 3.66 -4.61
CA TRP A 73 2.81 4.05 -3.65
C TRP A 73 4.17 4.16 -4.34
N GLU A 74 5.06 4.99 -3.80
CA GLU A 74 6.42 5.13 -4.29
C GLU A 74 7.15 3.78 -4.26
N ARG A 75 7.69 3.38 -5.41
CA ARG A 75 8.36 2.09 -5.60
C ARG A 75 9.53 1.92 -4.65
N ASN A 76 10.26 2.99 -4.35
CA ASN A 76 11.44 2.97 -3.49
C ASN A 76 11.17 3.36 -2.02
N ALA A 77 9.90 3.46 -1.62
CA ALA A 77 9.57 3.68 -0.20
C ALA A 77 10.07 2.53 0.69
N PRO A 78 10.25 2.73 2.01
CA PRO A 78 10.53 1.63 2.92
C PRO A 78 9.40 0.57 2.95
N GLU A 79 9.70 -0.61 3.48
CA GLU A 79 8.74 -1.72 3.58
C GLU A 79 7.53 -1.37 4.47
N PHE A 80 7.77 -0.54 5.48
CA PHE A 80 6.77 -0.06 6.43
C PHE A 80 6.68 1.47 6.40
N GLY A 81 5.62 2.02 6.99
CA GLY A 81 5.44 3.46 7.10
C GLY A 81 6.62 4.18 7.75
N ASP A 82 6.99 5.33 7.18
CA ASP A 82 8.02 6.22 7.70
C ASP A 82 7.36 7.50 8.24
N LEU A 83 7.46 7.73 9.54
CA LEU A 83 6.87 8.90 10.20
C LEU A 83 7.51 10.23 9.74
N ALA A 84 8.75 10.21 9.26
CA ALA A 84 9.43 11.42 8.78
C ALA A 84 8.89 11.90 7.42
N VAL A 85 8.41 10.97 6.59
CA VAL A 85 7.81 11.27 5.27
C VAL A 85 6.28 11.32 5.34
N GLY A 86 5.69 10.56 6.26
CA GLY A 86 4.25 10.44 6.42
C GLY A 86 3.57 9.91 5.15
N ASP A 87 2.51 10.56 4.73
CA ASP A 87 1.70 10.17 3.57
C ASP A 87 2.27 10.59 2.21
N GLN A 88 3.45 11.22 2.16
CA GLN A 88 3.99 11.80 0.93
C GLN A 88 4.55 10.77 -0.08
N PHE A 89 4.52 9.48 0.24
CA PHE A 89 4.83 8.43 -0.72
C PHE A 89 3.66 8.05 -1.62
N GLN A 90 2.45 8.55 -1.36
CA GLN A 90 1.28 8.32 -2.21
C GLN A 90 1.52 8.85 -3.64
N LYS A 91 0.81 8.28 -4.61
CA LYS A 91 0.90 8.66 -6.03
C LYS A 91 -0.49 8.87 -6.64
N HIS A 92 -1.08 10.00 -6.28
CA HIS A 92 -2.46 10.42 -6.45
C HIS A 92 -2.74 11.45 -7.55
N SER A 93 -1.72 11.95 -8.26
CA SER A 93 -1.89 12.86 -9.40
C SER A 93 -2.06 12.15 -10.74
N TYR A 94 -2.20 10.82 -10.75
CA TYR A 94 -2.45 10.03 -11.97
C TYR A 94 -3.60 10.52 -12.86
N PRO A 95 -4.68 11.20 -12.38
CA PRO A 95 -5.70 11.72 -13.30
C PRO A 95 -5.18 12.77 -14.28
N TRP A 96 -4.03 13.38 -14.00
CA TRP A 96 -3.38 14.35 -14.89
C TRP A 96 -2.41 13.70 -15.89
N GLY A 97 -2.25 12.39 -15.86
CA GLY A 97 -1.26 11.67 -16.65
C GLY A 97 -1.79 10.31 -17.12
N ILE A 98 -0.86 9.43 -17.50
CA ILE A 98 -1.17 8.05 -17.86
C ILE A 98 -0.31 7.08 -17.07
N TYR A 99 -0.85 5.90 -16.78
CA TYR A 99 -0.12 4.77 -16.26
C TYR A 99 0.41 3.91 -17.40
N LEU A 100 1.71 3.63 -17.37
CA LEU A 100 2.33 2.61 -18.20
C LEU A 100 2.89 1.51 -17.30
N ASN A 101 2.65 0.25 -17.64
CA ASN A 101 3.31 -0.87 -16.96
C ASN A 101 4.77 -1.02 -17.44
N ALA A 102 5.47 -2.05 -16.95
CA ALA A 102 6.86 -2.32 -17.34
C ALA A 102 7.06 -2.60 -18.85
N GLU A 103 6.00 -2.89 -19.59
CA GLU A 103 6.01 -3.13 -21.04
C GLU A 103 5.63 -1.88 -21.86
N GLY A 104 5.46 -0.72 -21.22
CA GLY A 104 5.07 0.51 -21.89
C GLY A 104 3.60 0.55 -22.31
N LYS A 105 2.73 -0.30 -21.74
CA LYS A 105 1.31 -0.36 -22.09
C LYS A 105 0.43 0.26 -21.01
N ARG A 106 -0.64 0.95 -21.44
CA ARG A 106 -1.73 1.40 -20.56
C ARG A 106 -2.56 0.20 -20.10
N PHE A 107 -3.06 0.25 -18.87
CA PHE A 107 -3.77 -0.86 -18.25
C PHE A 107 -4.93 -0.45 -17.32
N VAL A 108 -5.19 0.85 -17.16
CA VAL A 108 -6.35 1.40 -16.44
C VAL A 108 -6.91 2.60 -17.18
N ASP A 109 -8.13 2.99 -16.83
CA ASP A 109 -8.71 4.28 -17.23
C ASP A 109 -8.44 5.31 -16.12
N GLU A 110 -7.42 6.14 -16.29
CA GLU A 110 -7.01 7.13 -15.30
C GLU A 110 -8.08 8.21 -15.02
N GLY A 111 -9.03 8.39 -15.94
CA GLY A 111 -10.12 9.35 -15.87
C GLY A 111 -11.49 8.76 -15.53
N ALA A 112 -11.55 7.48 -15.13
CA ALA A 112 -12.83 6.78 -14.91
C ALA A 112 -13.77 7.47 -13.90
N ASP A 113 -13.22 8.14 -12.89
CA ASP A 113 -13.96 8.93 -11.89
C ASP A 113 -12.99 9.88 -11.16
N PHE A 114 -13.51 10.70 -10.24
CA PHE A 114 -12.69 11.43 -9.27
C PHE A 114 -11.74 10.48 -8.55
N ARG A 115 -10.50 10.96 -8.38
CA ARG A 115 -9.42 10.26 -7.68
C ARG A 115 -9.88 9.52 -6.42
N ASN A 116 -10.74 10.14 -5.61
CA ASN A 116 -11.21 9.60 -4.33
C ASN A 116 -12.03 8.30 -4.47
N TYR A 117 -12.57 8.01 -5.65
CA TYR A 117 -13.32 6.78 -5.91
C TYR A 117 -12.47 5.71 -6.62
N THR A 118 -11.37 6.10 -7.27
CA THR A 118 -10.54 5.20 -8.10
C THR A 118 -9.21 4.82 -7.47
N TYR A 119 -8.64 5.64 -6.57
CA TYR A 119 -7.27 5.44 -6.07
C TYR A 119 -7.07 4.11 -5.31
N ALA A 120 -8.08 3.68 -4.53
CA ALA A 120 -8.06 2.44 -3.76
C ALA A 120 -8.20 1.18 -4.64
N LYS A 121 -8.67 1.35 -5.88
CA LYS A 121 -8.79 0.28 -6.87
C LYS A 121 -7.45 0.05 -7.57
N TYR A 122 -6.75 1.13 -7.92
CA TYR A 122 -5.57 1.03 -8.79
C TYR A 122 -4.34 0.45 -8.13
N GLY A 123 -4.18 0.55 -6.80
CA GLY A 123 -3.07 -0.13 -6.11
C GLY A 123 -3.06 -1.64 -6.36
N ARG A 124 -4.24 -2.26 -6.32
CA ARG A 124 -4.43 -3.69 -6.66
C ARG A 124 -4.08 -3.99 -8.12
N VAL A 125 -4.50 -3.13 -9.05
CA VAL A 125 -4.28 -3.36 -10.48
C VAL A 125 -2.78 -3.24 -10.82
N ILE A 126 -2.08 -2.29 -10.20
CA ILE A 126 -0.62 -2.11 -10.33
C ILE A 126 0.13 -3.35 -9.82
N LEU A 127 -0.30 -3.91 -8.68
CA LEU A 127 0.31 -5.12 -8.12
C LEU A 127 0.22 -6.32 -9.08
N ASN A 128 -0.77 -6.34 -9.97
CA ASN A 128 -0.95 -7.39 -10.98
C ASN A 128 -0.21 -7.11 -12.30
N GLN A 129 0.47 -5.96 -12.45
CA GLN A 129 1.26 -5.66 -13.65
C GLN A 129 2.64 -6.36 -13.61
N PRO A 130 3.28 -6.60 -14.77
CA PRO A 130 4.64 -7.13 -14.83
C PRO A 130 5.61 -6.32 -13.97
N GLY A 131 6.34 -6.99 -13.08
CA GLY A 131 7.24 -6.36 -12.11
C GLY A 131 6.55 -5.63 -10.95
N GLN A 132 5.22 -5.67 -10.86
CA GLN A 132 4.39 -5.07 -9.80
C GLN A 132 4.57 -3.56 -9.64
N PHE A 133 4.87 -2.86 -10.73
CA PHE A 133 5.00 -1.42 -10.74
C PHE A 133 4.38 -0.82 -12.01
N ALA A 134 4.19 0.49 -11.96
CA ALA A 134 3.80 1.29 -13.10
C ALA A 134 4.50 2.66 -13.04
N TRP A 135 4.74 3.24 -14.21
CA TRP A 135 5.15 4.62 -14.36
C TRP A 135 3.93 5.51 -14.51
N GLN A 136 3.95 6.67 -13.86
CA GLN A 136 3.04 7.76 -14.19
C GLN A 136 3.77 8.74 -15.09
N ILE A 137 3.23 8.95 -16.29
CA ILE A 137 3.80 9.86 -17.28
C ILE A 137 2.99 11.15 -17.29
N PHE A 138 3.69 12.27 -17.24
CA PHE A 138 3.14 13.61 -17.24
C PHE A 138 3.89 14.48 -18.24
N ASP A 139 3.20 15.44 -18.86
CA ASP A 139 3.84 16.47 -19.65
C ASP A 139 4.08 17.76 -18.84
N ALA A 140 4.75 18.74 -19.45
CA ALA A 140 5.07 20.00 -18.78
C ALA A 140 3.82 20.84 -18.44
N LYS A 141 2.67 20.64 -19.10
CA LYS A 141 1.47 21.45 -18.93
C LYS A 141 0.75 21.17 -17.61
N VAL A 142 0.91 19.96 -17.08
CA VAL A 142 0.25 19.51 -15.84
C VAL A 142 1.16 19.53 -14.60
N LYS A 143 2.39 20.02 -14.74
CA LYS A 143 3.42 19.99 -13.69
C LYS A 143 3.03 20.79 -12.45
N ASN A 144 2.29 21.88 -12.59
CA ASN A 144 1.84 22.72 -11.48
C ASN A 144 0.60 22.17 -10.75
N GLN A 145 -0.06 21.15 -11.29
CA GLN A 145 -1.25 20.48 -10.75
C GLN A 145 -0.86 19.23 -9.95
N LEU A 146 0.39 18.78 -10.08
CA LEU A 146 0.92 17.68 -9.29
C LEU A 146 0.94 18.05 -7.80
N ARG A 147 0.61 17.07 -6.95
CA ARG A 147 0.65 17.20 -5.50
C ARG A 147 2.10 17.20 -4.98
N ASP A 148 2.30 17.60 -3.72
CA ASP A 148 3.65 17.72 -3.13
C ASP A 148 4.39 16.39 -2.99
N GLU A 149 3.67 15.27 -2.95
CA GLU A 149 4.21 13.90 -3.00
C GLU A 149 5.04 13.59 -4.27
N TYR A 150 5.00 14.45 -5.31
CA TYR A 150 5.87 14.37 -6.50
C TYR A 150 7.13 15.25 -6.39
N ARG A 151 7.26 16.00 -5.29
CA ARG A 151 8.33 16.98 -5.08
C ARG A 151 9.28 16.61 -3.93
N ILE A 152 9.02 15.52 -3.22
CA ILE A 152 9.88 15.03 -2.14
C ILE A 152 11.20 14.48 -2.68
N LYS A 153 12.23 14.42 -1.83
CA LYS A 153 13.56 13.92 -2.23
C LYS A 153 13.55 12.43 -2.59
N GLN A 154 12.64 11.67 -2.00
CA GLN A 154 12.54 10.21 -2.12
C GLN A 154 11.76 9.77 -3.36
N VAL A 155 11.19 10.69 -4.14
CA VAL A 155 10.40 10.34 -5.31
C VAL A 155 11.29 9.82 -6.43
N THR A 156 10.91 8.70 -7.02
CA THR A 156 11.58 8.20 -8.22
C THR A 156 11.03 8.96 -9.43
N LYS A 157 11.90 9.67 -10.16
CA LYS A 157 11.51 10.42 -11.35
C LYS A 157 12.61 10.38 -12.41
N VAL A 158 12.16 10.35 -13.66
CA VAL A 158 12.99 10.50 -14.86
C VAL A 158 12.36 11.63 -15.70
N THR A 159 13.18 12.39 -16.40
CA THR A 159 12.74 13.45 -17.31
C THR A 159 13.57 13.41 -18.56
N ALA A 160 12.93 13.49 -19.72
CA ALA A 160 13.58 13.59 -21.01
C ALA A 160 12.85 14.63 -21.88
N ASN A 161 13.46 15.03 -23.01
CA ASN A 161 12.88 16.02 -23.90
C ASN A 161 11.93 15.41 -24.95
N THR A 162 12.05 14.11 -25.20
CA THR A 162 11.19 13.33 -26.10
C THR A 162 10.68 12.08 -25.41
N LEU A 163 9.69 11.40 -26.02
CA LEU A 163 9.17 10.15 -25.49
C LEU A 163 10.13 8.97 -25.75
N GLU A 164 10.89 9.02 -26.84
CA GLU A 164 11.87 8.00 -27.20
C GLU A 164 13.08 7.99 -26.26
N GLU A 165 13.42 9.15 -25.68
CA GLU A 165 14.48 9.29 -24.66
C GLU A 165 13.99 8.99 -23.24
N LEU A 166 12.68 8.99 -23.01
CA LEU A 166 12.05 8.81 -21.68
C LEU A 166 11.95 7.34 -21.27
#